data_AF-A0A2E2UHB3-F1
#
_entry.id   AF-A0A2E2UHB3-F1
#
_cell.length_a   1.000
_cell.length_b   1.000
_cell.length_c   1.000
_cell.angle_alpha   90.00
_cell.angle_beta   90.00
_cell.angle_gamma   90.00
#
_symmetry.space_group_name_H-M   'P 1'
#
loop_
_entity.id
_entity.type
_entity.pdbx_description
1 polymer ?
#
loop_
_entity_poly.entity_id
_entity_poly.type
_entity_poly.pdbx_seq_one_letter_code
_entity_poly.pdbx_strand_id
1 'polypeptide(L)'
;TAIQNYTEVGTDVLSSTITDQFIDNSELRIQRDVPIDADRKEVIGNLVASTDNINVPAGTLFVRGIQVYTSTTAATGANSWLEKKDISFLREYDAAETTTGTGPQLLGDNDLFFKGNLQDWKALANSLKLKMALRGHGAGGADYSAHVTAAASGVLATKDAVLPRDTEISQWASAVYGDIWHNFYGGGRWHLGSKLADVLRANNDPRLTKMARPIEGAGKTFTLTKPASGSNVALYPTHTAFVINHLKDSGVDVTEGTDASGNVTITLGAGPYYVGQPVRTNGKVKPFLFADLWSRPSDYIVQKKNEGKPIAPQIVHTAAESHFLLAQATVLGVLAGDAETHYQNGIKHSMRMWGVTDADAATYIANEAMAKLDGTTEQKLEKIATQRWVAYYTEGYEAWAVVRDTGYPVVYKNANGTGYNTTNTVSDSDIFELGNLNGAYPQRMRYGSGAYNKNEANTLAANAAQGADVQATKLWWAK
;
A
#
# COMPACT_ATOMS: atom_id res chain seq x y z
N THR A 1 13.27 -8.66 27.63
CA THR A 1 13.11 -7.34 26.98
C THR A 1 14.30 -6.93 26.11
N ALA A 2 15.03 -7.84 25.43
CA ALA A 2 16.24 -7.41 24.69
C ALA A 2 16.70 -8.26 23.48
N ILE A 3 16.23 -9.48 23.24
CA ILE A 3 16.91 -10.38 22.26
C ILE A 3 16.51 -10.16 20.79
N GLN A 4 15.25 -9.82 20.49
CA GLN A 4 14.80 -9.66 19.10
C GLN A 4 15.08 -8.28 18.49
N ASN A 5 15.45 -7.28 19.29
CA ASN A 5 15.64 -5.92 18.76
C ASN A 5 17.01 -5.69 18.08
N TYR A 6 17.89 -6.70 17.95
CA TYR A 6 19.31 -6.41 17.69
C TYR A 6 20.05 -7.20 16.62
N THR A 7 19.59 -8.35 16.12
CA THR A 7 20.48 -9.19 15.29
C THR A 7 20.02 -9.31 13.84
N GLU A 8 20.46 -8.34 13.06
CA GLU A 8 20.85 -8.49 11.65
C GLU A 8 21.93 -9.57 11.54
N VAL A 9 21.53 -10.84 11.56
CA VAL A 9 22.45 -11.95 11.31
C VAL A 9 21.87 -12.84 10.23
N GLY A 10 22.73 -13.28 9.31
CA GLY A 10 22.40 -14.23 8.25
C GLY A 10 21.83 -15.54 8.79
N THR A 11 21.34 -16.34 7.86
CA THR A 11 20.58 -17.60 8.04
C THR A 11 21.25 -18.70 8.88
N ASP A 12 22.43 -18.43 9.43
CA ASP A 12 23.37 -19.45 9.90
C ASP A 12 23.52 -19.41 11.44
N VAL A 13 23.01 -18.36 12.12
CA VAL A 13 23.20 -18.14 13.58
C VAL A 13 21.96 -18.46 14.41
N LEU A 14 20.77 -18.21 13.87
CA LEU A 14 19.48 -18.61 14.45
C LEU A 14 18.76 -19.49 13.44
N SER A 15 19.16 -20.76 13.37
CA SER A 15 18.41 -21.74 12.58
C SER A 15 16.96 -21.81 13.08
N SER A 16 16.03 -22.24 12.22
CA SER A 16 14.63 -22.49 12.60
C SER A 16 14.56 -23.31 13.90
N THR A 17 15.40 -24.34 14.01
CA THR A 17 15.54 -25.18 15.21
C THR A 17 15.85 -24.40 16.49
N ILE A 18 16.78 -23.44 16.45
CA ILE A 18 17.16 -22.67 17.65
C ILE A 18 16.05 -21.68 18.03
N THR A 19 15.43 -21.07 17.03
CA THR A 19 14.36 -20.09 17.24
C THR A 19 13.10 -20.74 17.80
N ASP A 20 12.72 -21.90 17.26
CA ASP A 20 11.61 -22.73 17.75
C ASP A 20 11.87 -23.16 19.21
N GLN A 21 13.10 -23.53 19.54
CA GLN A 21 13.45 -23.93 20.90
C GLN A 21 13.41 -22.78 21.91
N PHE A 22 13.68 -21.54 21.51
CA PHE A 22 13.49 -20.37 22.37
C PHE A 22 12.01 -20.06 22.61
N ILE A 23 11.18 -20.23 21.60
CA ILE A 23 9.72 -20.06 21.69
C ILE A 23 9.16 -21.12 22.64
N ASP A 24 9.47 -22.40 22.43
CA ASP A 24 9.06 -23.51 23.30
C ASP A 24 9.47 -23.29 24.76
N ASN A 25 10.74 -22.89 24.99
CA ASN A 25 11.23 -22.63 26.35
C ASN A 25 10.58 -21.40 27.01
N SER A 26 10.11 -20.44 26.22
CA SER A 26 9.45 -19.23 26.72
C SER A 26 7.98 -19.49 27.04
N GLU A 27 7.30 -20.27 26.20
CA GLU A 27 5.90 -20.67 26.34
C GLU A 27 5.69 -21.68 27.49
N LEU A 28 6.68 -22.55 27.73
CA LEU A 28 6.58 -23.62 28.74
C LEU A 28 7.27 -23.28 30.07
N ARG A 29 7.79 -22.07 30.25
CA ARG A 29 8.56 -21.67 31.43
C ARG A 29 7.79 -21.81 32.75
N ILE A 30 6.51 -21.45 32.75
CA ILE A 30 5.60 -21.65 33.90
C ILE A 30 5.38 -23.13 34.22
N GLN A 31 5.39 -24.01 33.21
CA GLN A 31 5.21 -25.45 33.41
C GLN A 31 6.47 -26.14 33.97
N ARG A 32 7.65 -25.51 33.83
CA ARG A 32 8.94 -26.09 34.22
C ARG A 32 9.44 -25.60 35.59
N ASP A 33 9.12 -24.37 35.98
CA ASP A 33 9.66 -23.72 37.18
C ASP A 33 8.80 -23.91 38.44
N VAL A 34 7.57 -24.43 38.30
CA VAL A 34 6.69 -24.80 39.43
C VAL A 34 6.61 -26.32 39.52
N PRO A 35 6.82 -26.96 40.69
CA PRO A 35 6.71 -28.40 40.85
C PRO A 35 5.23 -28.83 40.87
N ILE A 36 4.58 -28.72 39.70
CA ILE A 36 3.14 -28.90 39.49
C ILE A 36 2.68 -30.37 39.54
N ASP A 37 3.60 -31.33 39.49
CA ASP A 37 3.24 -32.75 39.50
C ASP A 37 2.76 -33.24 40.88
N ALA A 38 3.05 -32.50 41.96
CA ALA A 38 2.56 -32.83 43.30
C ALA A 38 1.04 -32.66 43.46
N ASP A 39 0.43 -31.78 42.66
CA ASP A 39 -1.02 -31.46 42.68
C ASP A 39 -1.74 -31.89 41.39
N ARG A 40 -1.09 -32.72 40.56
CA ARG A 40 -1.66 -33.15 39.28
C ARG A 40 -2.87 -34.05 39.51
N LYS A 41 -4.03 -33.60 39.06
CA LYS A 41 -5.26 -34.39 38.99
C LYS A 41 -5.57 -34.74 37.53
N GLU A 42 -6.01 -35.96 37.30
CA GLU A 42 -6.43 -36.46 35.99
C GLU A 42 -7.90 -36.89 36.06
N VAL A 43 -8.65 -36.64 34.99
CA VAL A 43 -10.02 -37.14 34.79
C VAL A 43 -10.13 -37.69 33.38
N ILE A 44 -10.74 -38.87 33.27
CA ILE A 44 -11.04 -39.53 32.01
C ILE A 44 -12.54 -39.39 31.74
N GLY A 45 -12.90 -39.00 30.52
CA GLY A 45 -14.29 -38.86 30.09
C GLY A 45 -14.45 -39.29 28.63
N ASN A 46 -15.67 -39.71 28.28
CA ASN A 46 -16.01 -40.04 26.90
C ASN A 46 -16.52 -38.80 26.18
N LEU A 47 -16.03 -38.56 24.96
CA LEU A 47 -16.60 -37.54 24.08
C LEU A 47 -17.93 -38.06 23.52
N VAL A 48 -19.00 -37.31 23.78
CA VAL A 48 -20.34 -37.59 23.22
C VAL A 48 -20.61 -36.55 22.14
N ALA A 49 -21.21 -36.98 21.02
CA ALA A 49 -21.59 -36.06 19.95
C ALA A 49 -22.43 -34.89 20.51
N SER A 50 -22.12 -33.68 20.06
CA SER A 50 -22.76 -32.43 20.50
C SER A 50 -22.51 -32.03 21.96
N THR A 51 -21.50 -32.62 22.62
CA THR A 51 -21.00 -32.16 23.91
C THR A 51 -19.63 -31.51 23.70
N ASP A 52 -19.58 -30.19 23.87
CA ASP A 52 -18.40 -29.34 23.63
C ASP A 52 -17.62 -29.00 24.92
N ASN A 53 -17.99 -29.64 26.04
CA ASN A 53 -17.41 -29.39 27.34
C ASN A 53 -16.89 -30.69 27.98
N ILE A 54 -15.85 -30.55 28.81
CA ILE A 54 -15.28 -31.63 29.61
C ILE A 54 -15.33 -31.24 31.10
N ASN A 55 -15.65 -32.20 31.96
CA ASN A 55 -15.63 -31.97 33.40
C ASN A 55 -14.19 -32.05 33.91
N VAL A 56 -13.74 -31.00 34.61
CA VAL A 56 -12.43 -30.97 35.28
C VAL A 56 -12.61 -31.12 36.80
N PRO A 57 -11.61 -31.65 37.53
CA PRO A 57 -11.65 -31.72 38.99
C PRO A 57 -11.99 -30.38 39.65
N ALA A 58 -12.75 -30.42 40.75
CA ALA A 58 -13.01 -29.23 41.55
C ALA A 58 -11.68 -28.61 42.05
N GLY A 59 -11.57 -27.29 41.90
CA GLY A 59 -10.36 -26.53 42.22
C GLY A 59 -9.28 -26.53 41.13
N THR A 60 -9.59 -26.96 39.90
CA THR A 60 -8.65 -26.86 38.77
C THR A 60 -8.37 -25.41 38.41
N LEU A 61 -7.10 -25.00 38.46
CA LEU A 61 -6.66 -23.64 38.09
C LEU A 61 -6.27 -23.52 36.61
N PHE A 62 -5.72 -24.59 36.02
CA PHE A 62 -5.37 -24.65 34.60
C PHE A 62 -5.34 -26.11 34.11
N VAL A 63 -5.59 -26.31 32.81
CA VAL A 63 -5.48 -27.61 32.13
C VAL A 63 -4.15 -27.66 31.37
N ARG A 64 -3.33 -28.69 31.64
CA ARG A 64 -1.99 -28.88 31.08
C ARG A 64 -2.01 -29.48 29.67
N GLY A 65 -3.01 -30.32 29.38
CA GLY A 65 -3.23 -30.89 28.06
C GLY A 65 -4.44 -31.82 28.09
N ILE A 66 -5.00 -32.10 26.92
CA ILE A 66 -6.08 -33.06 26.73
C ILE A 66 -5.55 -34.11 25.77
N GLN A 67 -5.61 -35.38 26.15
CA GLN A 67 -5.30 -36.49 25.26
C GLN A 67 -6.60 -37.06 24.72
N VAL A 68 -6.66 -37.24 23.41
CA VAL A 68 -7.76 -37.92 22.74
C VAL A 68 -7.27 -39.29 22.30
N TYR A 69 -7.97 -40.32 22.74
CA TYR A 69 -7.74 -41.71 22.37
C TYR A 69 -8.75 -42.11 21.30
N THR A 70 -8.35 -42.94 20.33
CA THR A 70 -9.28 -43.52 19.36
C THR A 70 -10.11 -44.67 19.94
N SER A 71 -9.96 -44.95 21.23
CA SER A 71 -10.66 -46.01 21.98
C SER A 71 -11.89 -45.45 22.68
N THR A 72 -13.02 -46.17 22.59
CA THR A 72 -14.30 -45.80 23.21
C THR A 72 -14.47 -46.37 24.63
N THR A 73 -13.52 -47.18 25.11
CA THR A 73 -13.66 -47.94 26.37
C THR A 73 -12.45 -47.87 27.29
N ALA A 74 -11.31 -47.32 26.85
CA ALA A 74 -10.11 -47.19 27.66
C ALA A 74 -9.17 -46.08 27.18
N ALA A 75 -8.48 -45.41 28.11
CA ALA A 75 -7.39 -44.48 27.82
C ALA A 75 -6.07 -45.24 27.52
N THR A 76 -6.11 -46.14 26.55
CA THR A 76 -4.96 -46.96 26.13
C THR A 76 -4.82 -46.98 24.61
N GLY A 77 -3.59 -47.13 24.11
CA GLY A 77 -3.28 -47.19 22.68
C GLY A 77 -2.89 -45.85 22.06
N ALA A 78 -3.02 -45.75 20.74
CA ALA A 78 -2.65 -44.55 19.99
C ALA A 78 -3.50 -43.36 20.45
N ASN A 79 -2.83 -42.25 20.77
CA ASN A 79 -3.45 -41.03 21.22
C ASN A 79 -2.87 -39.81 20.49
N SER A 80 -3.61 -38.72 20.56
CA SER A 80 -3.18 -37.42 20.07
C SER A 80 -3.40 -36.38 21.16
N TRP A 81 -2.40 -35.54 21.40
CA TRP A 81 -2.55 -34.39 22.28
C TRP A 81 -3.29 -33.27 21.55
N LEU A 82 -4.27 -32.66 22.22
CA LEU A 82 -4.79 -31.36 21.81
C LEU A 82 -3.72 -30.33 22.17
N GLU A 83 -2.97 -29.89 21.17
CA GLU A 83 -2.01 -28.81 21.31
C GLU A 83 -2.74 -27.50 21.61
N LYS A 84 -2.29 -26.80 22.65
CA LYS A 84 -2.85 -25.52 23.09
C LYS A 84 -2.35 -24.40 22.20
N LYS A 85 -2.69 -24.43 20.91
CA LYS A 85 -2.67 -23.21 20.10
C LYS A 85 -3.88 -22.40 20.54
N ASP A 86 -3.68 -21.14 20.88
CA ASP A 86 -4.70 -20.23 21.42
C ASP A 86 -6.08 -20.54 20.84
N ILE A 87 -7.06 -20.82 21.70
CA ILE A 87 -8.42 -21.20 21.26
C ILE A 87 -9.02 -20.09 20.39
N SER A 88 -8.59 -18.85 20.56
CA SER A 88 -8.89 -17.72 19.67
C SER A 88 -8.29 -17.88 18.27
N PHE A 89 -7.02 -18.30 18.19
CA PHE A 89 -6.26 -18.47 16.95
C PHE A 89 -6.63 -19.77 16.22
N LEU A 90 -6.93 -20.86 16.93
CA LEU A 90 -7.43 -22.10 16.32
C LEU A 90 -8.86 -21.95 15.77
N ARG A 91 -9.71 -21.13 16.40
CA ARG A 91 -11.06 -20.84 15.89
C ARG A 91 -11.03 -20.00 14.60
N GLU A 92 -9.99 -19.19 14.40
CA GLU A 92 -9.73 -18.53 13.11
C GLU A 92 -9.42 -19.53 11.97
N TYR A 93 -8.98 -20.76 12.27
CA TYR A 93 -8.75 -21.81 11.27
C TYR A 93 -9.89 -22.83 11.15
N ASP A 94 -10.93 -22.75 11.99
CA ASP A 94 -12.13 -23.59 11.83
C ASP A 94 -13.06 -23.00 10.76
N ALA A 95 -13.17 -23.67 9.60
CA ALA A 95 -14.05 -23.25 8.52
C ALA A 95 -15.54 -23.13 8.93
N ALA A 96 -15.98 -23.81 10.00
CA ALA A 96 -17.34 -23.79 10.48
C ALA A 96 -17.69 -22.52 11.31
N GLU A 97 -16.70 -21.85 11.88
CA GLU A 97 -16.91 -20.65 12.71
C GLU A 97 -17.11 -19.41 11.83
N THR A 98 -18.27 -18.77 11.97
CA THR A 98 -18.67 -17.60 11.15
C THR A 98 -18.60 -16.27 11.90
N THR A 99 -18.48 -16.29 13.23
CA THR A 99 -18.52 -15.09 14.09
C THR A 99 -17.38 -15.05 15.11
N THR A 100 -16.89 -13.86 15.45
CA THR A 100 -15.77 -13.63 16.40
C THR A 100 -16.16 -13.76 17.87
N GLY A 101 -16.83 -14.85 18.26
CA GLY A 101 -17.29 -15.10 19.63
C GLY A 101 -18.80 -15.32 19.75
N THR A 102 -19.28 -15.48 20.99
CA THR A 102 -20.69 -15.68 21.34
C THR A 102 -21.08 -14.75 22.49
N GLY A 103 -22.36 -14.37 22.58
CA GLY A 103 -22.86 -13.53 23.67
C GLY A 103 -22.05 -12.24 23.87
N PRO A 104 -21.54 -11.95 25.10
CA PRO A 104 -20.80 -10.72 25.39
C PRO A 104 -19.41 -10.66 24.75
N GLN A 105 -18.88 -11.76 24.23
CA GLN A 105 -17.63 -11.79 23.47
C GLN A 105 -17.82 -11.51 21.97
N LEU A 106 -19.07 -11.44 21.48
CA LEU A 106 -19.33 -11.13 20.09
C LEU A 106 -18.93 -9.68 19.81
N LEU A 107 -17.92 -9.48 18.95
CA LEU A 107 -17.46 -8.14 18.60
C LEU A 107 -18.57 -7.32 17.95
N GLY A 108 -19.34 -7.91 17.02
CA GLY A 108 -20.49 -7.26 16.39
C GLY A 108 -20.16 -5.84 15.93
N ASP A 109 -20.92 -4.85 16.40
CA ASP A 109 -20.72 -3.44 16.05
C ASP A 109 -19.37 -2.85 16.49
N ASN A 110 -18.68 -3.46 17.46
CA ASN A 110 -17.35 -3.05 17.90
C ASN A 110 -16.24 -3.39 16.90
N ASP A 111 -16.51 -4.28 15.93
CA ASP A 111 -15.63 -4.49 14.78
C ASP A 111 -16.00 -3.47 13.67
N LEU A 112 -15.06 -2.57 13.39
CA LEU A 112 -15.22 -1.51 12.40
C LEU A 112 -15.10 -1.99 10.94
N PHE A 113 -14.54 -3.18 10.71
CA PHE A 113 -14.29 -3.69 9.36
C PHE A 113 -15.41 -4.61 8.89
N PHE A 114 -15.67 -5.67 9.65
CA PHE A 114 -16.52 -6.78 9.18
C PHE A 114 -17.63 -7.16 10.16
N LYS A 115 -17.88 -6.33 11.17
CA LYS A 115 -18.97 -6.50 12.13
C LYS A 115 -18.95 -7.87 12.83
N GLY A 116 -17.74 -8.39 13.09
CA GLY A 116 -17.51 -9.69 13.73
C GLY A 116 -17.61 -10.88 12.77
N ASN A 117 -17.71 -10.66 11.46
CA ASN A 117 -17.71 -11.73 10.46
C ASN A 117 -16.30 -12.33 10.30
N LEU A 118 -16.13 -13.54 10.82
CA LEU A 118 -14.82 -14.20 10.83
C LEU A 118 -14.36 -14.63 9.44
N GLN A 119 -15.28 -14.92 8.52
CA GLN A 119 -14.95 -15.35 7.16
C GLN A 119 -14.33 -14.20 6.36
N ASP A 120 -14.82 -12.97 6.55
CA ASP A 120 -14.23 -11.78 5.94
C ASP A 120 -12.83 -11.49 6.54
N TRP A 121 -12.63 -11.71 7.85
CA TRP A 121 -11.32 -11.59 8.48
C TRP A 121 -10.31 -12.61 7.94
N LYS A 122 -10.72 -13.88 7.77
CA LYS A 122 -9.89 -14.91 7.12
C LYS A 122 -9.54 -14.50 5.70
N ALA A 123 -10.50 -13.95 4.97
CA ALA A 123 -10.29 -13.49 3.60
C ALA A 123 -9.29 -12.32 3.53
N LEU A 124 -9.39 -11.36 4.45
CA LEU A 124 -8.40 -10.29 4.59
C LEU A 124 -7.00 -10.84 4.92
N ALA A 125 -6.90 -11.79 5.85
CA ALA A 125 -5.63 -12.40 6.22
C ALA A 125 -4.96 -13.11 5.02
N ASN A 126 -5.74 -13.85 4.22
CA ASN A 126 -5.26 -14.48 2.99
C ASN A 126 -4.81 -13.43 1.96
N SER A 127 -5.56 -12.35 1.77
CA SER A 127 -5.15 -11.25 0.89
C SER A 127 -3.82 -10.60 1.30
N LEU A 128 -3.59 -10.41 2.60
CA LEU A 128 -2.34 -9.86 3.12
C LEU A 128 -1.17 -10.85 2.94
N LYS A 129 -1.40 -12.14 3.18
CA LYS A 129 -0.41 -13.19 2.89
C LYS A 129 -0.04 -13.22 1.41
N LEU A 130 -1.03 -13.16 0.51
CA LEU A 130 -0.82 -13.11 -0.93
C LEU A 130 0.03 -11.90 -1.34
N LYS A 131 -0.29 -10.72 -0.80
CA LYS A 131 0.47 -9.48 -1.02
C LYS A 131 1.93 -9.62 -0.58
N MET A 132 2.17 -10.14 0.63
CA MET A 132 3.51 -10.32 1.17
C MET A 132 4.30 -11.35 0.35
N ALA A 133 3.67 -12.46 -0.04
CA ALA A 133 4.29 -13.49 -0.85
C ALA A 133 4.67 -12.97 -2.24
N LEU A 134 3.79 -12.21 -2.90
CA LEU A 134 4.09 -11.59 -4.20
C LEU A 134 5.17 -10.51 -4.11
N ARG A 135 5.26 -9.76 -3.00
CA ARG A 135 6.35 -8.80 -2.77
C ARG A 135 7.70 -9.50 -2.57
N GLY A 136 7.71 -10.65 -1.91
CA GLY A 136 8.92 -11.49 -1.80
C GLY A 136 9.25 -12.26 -3.08
N HIS A 137 8.30 -12.39 -4.01
CA HIS A 137 8.48 -13.21 -5.20
C HIS A 137 9.52 -12.61 -6.16
N GLY A 138 10.64 -13.31 -6.32
CA GLY A 138 11.79 -12.86 -7.12
C GLY A 138 12.87 -12.14 -6.30
N ALA A 139 12.67 -11.95 -5.01
CA ALA A 139 13.72 -11.50 -4.10
C ALA A 139 14.70 -12.65 -3.78
N GLY A 140 15.95 -12.31 -3.48
CA GLY A 140 16.97 -13.32 -3.15
C GLY A 140 16.67 -14.04 -1.83
N GLY A 141 16.88 -15.35 -1.78
CA GLY A 141 16.70 -16.17 -0.57
C GLY A 141 15.69 -17.30 -0.77
N ALA A 142 14.45 -17.10 -0.32
CA ALA A 142 13.41 -18.11 -0.32
C ALA A 142 12.46 -18.02 -1.53
N ASP A 143 11.95 -19.17 -1.97
CA ASP A 143 10.88 -19.24 -2.97
C ASP A 143 9.51 -19.02 -2.30
N TYR A 144 8.84 -17.93 -2.67
CA TYR A 144 7.53 -17.55 -2.14
C TYR A 144 6.35 -18.13 -2.95
N SER A 145 6.62 -18.87 -4.03
CA SER A 145 5.57 -19.36 -4.95
C SER A 145 4.52 -20.22 -4.25
N ALA A 146 4.94 -21.13 -3.36
CA ALA A 146 4.02 -21.95 -2.57
C ALA A 146 3.09 -21.11 -1.67
N HIS A 147 3.60 -20.00 -1.11
CA HIS A 147 2.81 -19.09 -0.29
C HIS A 147 1.81 -18.29 -1.12
N VAL A 148 2.17 -17.90 -2.35
CA VAL A 148 1.24 -17.29 -3.30
C VAL A 148 0.08 -18.25 -3.58
N THR A 149 0.37 -19.50 -3.96
CA THR A 149 -0.68 -20.49 -4.26
C THR A 149 -1.58 -20.77 -3.05
N ALA A 150 -1.00 -20.94 -1.86
CA ALA A 150 -1.76 -21.23 -0.65
C ALA A 150 -2.67 -20.07 -0.22
N ALA A 151 -2.23 -18.82 -0.41
CA ALA A 151 -2.98 -17.63 -0.02
C ALA A 151 -4.00 -17.16 -1.08
N ALA A 152 -3.85 -17.59 -2.34
CA ALA A 152 -4.72 -17.18 -3.43
C ALA A 152 -6.17 -17.68 -3.28
N SER A 153 -6.37 -18.81 -2.59
CA SER A 153 -7.72 -19.31 -2.31
C SER A 153 -8.34 -18.54 -1.14
N GLY A 154 -9.54 -17.98 -1.37
CA GLY A 154 -10.31 -17.30 -0.32
C GLY A 154 -9.73 -15.96 0.09
N VAL A 155 -9.26 -15.15 -0.86
CA VAL A 155 -8.94 -13.73 -0.65
C VAL A 155 -10.21 -12.89 -0.49
N LEU A 156 -10.06 -11.68 0.06
CA LEU A 156 -11.12 -10.68 0.17
C LEU A 156 -11.51 -10.12 -1.20
N ALA A 157 -12.31 -10.86 -1.96
CA ALA A 157 -12.60 -10.56 -3.37
C ALA A 157 -13.76 -9.59 -3.61
N THR A 158 -14.67 -9.41 -2.64
CA THR A 158 -15.94 -8.68 -2.85
C THR A 158 -16.17 -7.52 -1.91
N LYS A 159 -15.36 -7.39 -0.85
CA LYS A 159 -15.49 -6.39 0.21
C LYS A 159 -14.19 -5.62 0.39
N ASP A 160 -14.29 -4.46 1.01
CA ASP A 160 -13.13 -3.62 1.31
C ASP A 160 -12.92 -3.56 2.82
N ALA A 161 -11.68 -3.76 3.26
CA ALA A 161 -11.24 -3.50 4.62
C ALA A 161 -10.79 -2.03 4.70
N VAL A 162 -11.73 -1.17 5.07
CA VAL A 162 -11.50 0.27 5.23
C VAL A 162 -11.84 0.71 6.63
N LEU A 163 -11.04 1.61 7.18
CA LEU A 163 -11.31 2.20 8.48
C LEU A 163 -12.01 3.56 8.27
N PRO A 164 -13.26 3.73 8.72
CA PRO A 164 -13.92 5.03 8.71
C PRO A 164 -13.08 6.06 9.45
N ARG A 165 -13.00 7.28 8.91
CA ARG A 165 -12.28 8.36 9.60
C ARG A 165 -13.14 8.89 10.73
N ASP A 166 -12.51 8.99 11.90
CA ASP A 166 -13.07 9.69 13.03
C ASP A 166 -13.31 11.18 12.71
N THR A 167 -14.41 11.72 13.22
CA THR A 167 -14.76 13.14 13.10
C THR A 167 -14.56 13.93 14.41
N GLU A 168 -14.41 13.26 15.55
CA GLU A 168 -14.44 13.90 16.87
C GLU A 168 -13.04 14.16 17.44
N ILE A 169 -12.11 13.23 17.26
CA ILE A 169 -10.74 13.31 17.78
C ILE A 169 -10.02 14.47 17.10
N SER A 170 -9.33 15.26 17.92
CA SER A 170 -8.50 16.38 17.48
C SER A 170 -7.60 16.01 16.30
N GLN A 171 -7.52 16.90 15.32
CA GLN A 171 -6.62 16.75 14.17
C GLN A 171 -5.16 16.50 14.56
N TRP A 172 -4.72 16.96 15.75
CA TRP A 172 -3.35 16.77 16.21
C TRP A 172 -3.07 15.35 16.72
N ALA A 173 -4.12 14.59 17.01
CA ALA A 173 -4.05 13.17 17.37
C ALA A 173 -4.47 12.26 16.20
N SER A 174 -5.41 12.70 15.36
CA SER A 174 -5.90 11.93 14.22
C SER A 174 -6.28 12.87 13.07
N ALA A 175 -5.33 13.24 12.23
CA ALA A 175 -5.58 14.13 11.09
C ALA A 175 -6.20 13.39 9.90
N VAL A 176 -7.08 14.06 9.16
CA VAL A 176 -7.45 13.67 7.79
C VAL A 176 -6.80 14.59 6.76
N TYR A 177 -6.82 14.20 5.48
CA TYR A 177 -6.23 15.00 4.40
C TYR A 177 -6.76 16.43 4.35
N GLY A 178 -8.05 16.64 4.61
CA GLY A 178 -8.64 17.98 4.72
C GLY A 178 -8.03 18.83 5.83
N ASP A 179 -7.75 18.27 7.00
CA ASP A 179 -7.14 19.03 8.09
C ASP A 179 -5.76 19.58 7.68
N ILE A 180 -4.96 18.75 6.99
CA ILE A 180 -3.66 19.15 6.46
C ILE A 180 -3.81 20.17 5.32
N TRP A 181 -4.76 19.93 4.41
CA TRP A 181 -5.03 20.82 3.27
C TRP A 181 -5.30 22.25 3.71
N HIS A 182 -6.04 22.43 4.80
CA HIS A 182 -6.53 23.73 5.21
C HIS A 182 -5.77 24.34 6.39
N ASN A 183 -5.38 23.55 7.39
CA ASN A 183 -4.92 24.07 8.68
C ASN A 183 -3.39 24.06 8.81
N PHE A 184 -2.68 23.29 7.98
CA PHE A 184 -1.22 23.22 8.04
C PHE A 184 -0.58 24.46 7.37
N TYR A 185 0.08 25.31 8.16
CA TYR A 185 0.82 26.52 7.72
C TYR A 185 0.07 27.46 6.76
N GLY A 186 -1.22 27.73 7.00
CA GLY A 186 -2.05 28.57 6.12
C GLY A 186 -2.69 27.83 4.93
N GLY A 187 -2.56 26.50 4.92
CA GLY A 187 -3.16 25.56 3.98
C GLY A 187 -2.11 24.89 3.11
N GLY A 188 -1.97 23.57 3.23
CA GLY A 188 -0.98 22.79 2.47
C GLY A 188 -1.15 22.90 0.95
N ARG A 189 -2.40 23.03 0.46
CA ARG A 189 -2.76 23.31 -0.94
C ARG A 189 -1.93 22.52 -1.98
N TRP A 190 -1.76 21.23 -1.74
CA TRP A 190 -0.97 20.33 -2.59
C TRP A 190 -1.65 20.08 -3.95
N HIS A 191 -0.91 19.61 -4.94
CA HIS A 191 -1.41 19.33 -6.29
C HIS A 191 -1.28 17.85 -6.61
N LEU A 192 -2.05 17.36 -7.59
CA LEU A 192 -1.86 16.02 -8.12
C LEU A 192 -0.50 15.91 -8.80
N GLY A 193 0.15 14.74 -8.69
CA GLY A 193 1.32 14.43 -9.51
C GLY A 193 0.93 14.16 -10.97
N SER A 194 1.78 14.57 -11.91
CA SER A 194 1.56 14.43 -13.36
C SER A 194 1.12 13.02 -13.77
N LYS A 195 1.79 11.97 -13.27
CA LYS A 195 1.51 10.58 -13.68
C LYS A 195 0.09 10.13 -13.34
N LEU A 196 -0.47 10.58 -12.21
CA LEU A 196 -1.83 10.22 -11.84
C LEU A 196 -2.84 10.88 -12.78
N ALA A 197 -2.70 12.18 -13.01
CA ALA A 197 -3.58 12.92 -13.90
C ALA A 197 -3.50 12.37 -15.34
N ASP A 198 -2.30 12.09 -15.83
CA ASP A 198 -2.08 11.61 -17.20
C ASP A 198 -2.59 10.19 -17.43
N VAL A 199 -2.37 9.25 -16.49
CA VAL A 199 -2.91 7.89 -16.62
C VAL A 199 -4.44 7.91 -16.69
N LEU A 200 -5.10 8.74 -15.88
CA LEU A 200 -6.56 8.84 -15.88
C LEU A 200 -7.06 9.55 -17.14
N ARG A 201 -6.45 10.68 -17.51
CA ARG A 201 -6.85 11.51 -18.66
C ARG A 201 -6.64 10.79 -19.99
N ALA A 202 -5.47 10.16 -20.20
CA ALA A 202 -5.14 9.51 -21.46
C ALA A 202 -5.98 8.25 -21.76
N ASN A 203 -6.71 7.74 -20.77
CA ASN A 203 -7.55 6.55 -20.90
C ASN A 203 -9.03 6.85 -20.61
N ASN A 204 -9.46 8.11 -20.74
CA ASN A 204 -10.85 8.53 -20.48
C ASN A 204 -11.42 7.97 -19.16
N ASP A 205 -10.59 7.91 -18.12
CA ASP A 205 -10.93 7.19 -16.89
C ASP A 205 -11.99 7.96 -16.09
N PRO A 206 -13.16 7.36 -15.79
CA PRO A 206 -14.24 8.03 -15.08
C PRO A 206 -13.87 8.45 -13.65
N ARG A 207 -12.75 7.95 -13.09
CA ARG A 207 -12.24 8.38 -11.79
C ARG A 207 -11.61 9.77 -11.82
N LEU A 208 -11.21 10.30 -12.99
CA LEU A 208 -10.49 11.59 -13.09
C LEU A 208 -11.24 12.72 -12.37
N THR A 209 -12.52 12.92 -12.70
CA THR A 209 -13.34 14.00 -12.14
C THR A 209 -13.78 13.73 -10.69
N LYS A 210 -13.64 12.48 -10.22
CA LYS A 210 -13.91 12.07 -8.84
C LYS A 210 -12.68 12.27 -7.94
N MET A 211 -11.48 12.12 -8.49
CA MET A 211 -10.20 12.23 -7.78
C MET A 211 -9.61 13.64 -7.83
N ALA A 212 -9.92 14.42 -8.87
CA ALA A 212 -9.27 15.69 -9.14
C ALA A 212 -10.26 16.82 -9.48
N ARG A 213 -9.81 18.04 -9.26
CA ARG A 213 -10.37 19.28 -9.79
C ARG A 213 -9.54 19.75 -10.99
N PRO A 214 -10.17 20.40 -11.98
CA PRO A 214 -9.43 21.00 -13.08
C PRO A 214 -8.51 22.13 -12.57
N ILE A 215 -7.58 22.54 -13.40
CA ILE A 215 -6.69 23.66 -13.13
C ILE A 215 -7.49 24.96 -12.96
N GLU A 216 -7.08 25.82 -12.03
CA GLU A 216 -7.67 27.14 -11.83
C GLU A 216 -7.17 28.17 -12.87
N GLY A 217 -6.16 27.80 -13.65
CA GLY A 217 -5.50 28.63 -14.66
C GLY A 217 -6.20 28.70 -16.01
N ALA A 218 -7.24 27.89 -16.26
CA ALA A 218 -7.93 27.89 -17.54
C ALA A 218 -8.49 29.28 -17.88
N GLY A 219 -8.29 29.73 -19.13
CA GLY A 219 -8.67 31.06 -19.59
C GLY A 219 -7.80 32.21 -19.07
N LYS A 220 -6.74 31.94 -18.28
CA LYS A 220 -5.85 32.97 -17.74
C LYS A 220 -4.56 33.10 -18.55
N THR A 221 -3.91 34.25 -18.40
CA THR A 221 -2.57 34.52 -18.93
C THR A 221 -1.55 34.57 -17.80
N PHE A 222 -0.40 33.95 -18.01
CA PHE A 222 0.73 33.92 -17.09
C PHE A 222 1.97 34.49 -17.77
N THR A 223 2.76 35.28 -17.05
CA THR A 223 4.03 35.82 -17.53
C THR A 223 5.17 35.07 -16.86
N LEU A 224 5.93 34.30 -17.64
CA LEU A 224 7.11 33.59 -17.20
C LEU A 224 8.29 34.56 -17.25
N THR A 225 8.50 35.30 -16.16
CA THR A 225 9.49 36.39 -16.13
C THR A 225 10.92 35.88 -16.32
N LYS A 226 11.64 36.48 -17.27
CA LYS A 226 13.04 36.16 -17.54
C LYS A 226 13.93 36.63 -16.38
N PRO A 227 14.80 35.78 -15.82
CA PRO A 227 15.77 36.21 -14.81
C PRO A 227 16.72 37.28 -15.36
N ALA A 228 17.07 38.27 -14.53
CA ALA A 228 17.98 39.35 -14.91
C ALA A 228 19.47 38.98 -14.73
N SER A 229 19.79 38.00 -13.88
CA SER A 229 21.18 37.60 -13.58
C SER A 229 21.25 36.17 -13.05
N GLY A 230 22.48 35.64 -12.94
CA GLY A 230 22.77 34.30 -12.43
C GLY A 230 22.64 33.18 -13.47
N SER A 231 22.87 31.94 -13.04
CA SER A 231 22.85 30.76 -13.92
C SER A 231 21.51 30.51 -14.60
N ASN A 232 20.41 31.02 -14.02
CA ASN A 232 19.06 30.79 -14.55
C ASN A 232 18.76 31.59 -15.83
N VAL A 233 19.57 32.60 -16.16
CA VAL A 233 19.38 33.37 -17.41
C VAL A 233 19.57 32.47 -18.63
N ALA A 234 20.62 31.64 -18.63
CA ALA A 234 20.90 30.72 -19.73
C ALA A 234 19.90 29.55 -19.78
N LEU A 235 19.37 29.14 -18.62
CA LEU A 235 18.41 28.05 -18.50
C LEU A 235 16.96 28.48 -18.77
N TYR A 236 16.71 29.79 -18.91
CA TYR A 236 15.37 30.33 -19.10
C TYR A 236 14.60 29.67 -20.25
N PRO A 237 15.15 29.54 -21.48
CA PRO A 237 14.43 28.88 -22.58
C PRO A 237 14.12 27.41 -22.28
N THR A 238 15.04 26.70 -21.62
CA THR A 238 14.87 25.29 -21.23
C THR A 238 13.75 25.13 -20.21
N HIS A 239 13.70 26.00 -19.20
CA HIS A 239 12.69 25.93 -18.14
C HIS A 239 11.30 26.33 -18.60
N THR A 240 11.18 27.38 -19.41
CA THR A 240 9.89 27.77 -19.97
C THR A 240 9.37 26.73 -20.95
N ALA A 241 10.23 26.19 -21.83
CA ALA A 241 9.86 25.11 -22.74
C ALA A 241 9.40 23.87 -21.99
N PHE A 242 10.09 23.46 -20.92
CA PHE A 242 9.67 22.32 -20.08
C PHE A 242 8.23 22.48 -19.55
N VAL A 243 7.89 23.65 -18.99
CA VAL A 243 6.55 23.91 -18.45
C VAL A 243 5.51 23.97 -19.56
N ILE A 244 5.80 24.65 -20.67
CA ILE A 244 4.87 24.82 -21.80
C ILE A 244 4.59 23.49 -22.48
N ASN A 245 5.64 22.71 -22.75
CA ASN A 245 5.52 21.39 -23.36
C ASN A 245 4.74 20.44 -22.45
N HIS A 246 4.96 20.49 -21.13
CA HIS A 246 4.19 19.69 -20.18
C HIS A 246 2.70 20.06 -20.18
N LEU A 247 2.36 21.35 -20.28
CA LEU A 247 0.96 21.79 -20.41
C LEU A 247 0.33 21.29 -21.72
N LYS A 248 1.04 21.40 -22.85
CA LYS A 248 0.58 20.91 -24.16
C LYS A 248 0.44 19.39 -24.20
N ASP A 249 1.40 18.65 -23.64
CA ASP A 249 1.34 17.19 -23.43
C ASP A 249 0.15 16.81 -22.52
N SER A 250 -0.19 17.72 -21.61
CA SER A 250 -1.38 17.67 -20.76
C SER A 250 -2.70 18.04 -21.48
N GLY A 251 -2.65 18.26 -22.80
CA GLY A 251 -3.80 18.57 -23.65
C GLY A 251 -4.37 19.97 -23.45
N VAL A 252 -3.60 20.87 -22.83
CA VAL A 252 -4.00 22.27 -22.67
C VAL A 252 -3.73 23.02 -23.97
N ASP A 253 -4.69 23.81 -24.42
CA ASP A 253 -4.48 24.76 -25.50
C ASP A 253 -3.65 25.93 -24.95
N VAL A 254 -2.40 26.04 -25.39
CA VAL A 254 -1.47 27.08 -24.92
C VAL A 254 -1.09 28.01 -26.07
N THR A 255 -1.46 29.28 -25.96
CA THR A 255 -0.99 30.35 -26.84
C THR A 255 0.22 31.02 -26.20
N GLU A 256 1.33 31.06 -26.92
CA GLU A 256 2.58 31.68 -26.46
C GLU A 256 2.76 33.07 -27.07
N GLY A 257 3.33 33.99 -26.29
CA GLY A 257 3.78 35.29 -26.73
C GLY A 257 5.13 35.62 -26.11
N THR A 258 5.74 36.71 -26.57
CA THR A 258 6.93 37.28 -25.94
C THR A 258 6.75 38.78 -25.87
N ASP A 259 6.90 39.34 -24.67
CA ASP A 259 6.80 40.78 -24.48
C ASP A 259 8.10 41.50 -24.87
N ALA A 260 8.07 42.83 -24.88
CA ALA A 260 9.23 43.65 -25.23
C ALA A 260 10.43 43.48 -24.28
N SER A 261 10.22 42.93 -23.08
CA SER A 261 11.28 42.63 -22.11
C SER A 261 11.86 41.22 -22.31
N GLY A 262 11.36 40.46 -23.28
CA GLY A 262 11.76 39.09 -23.54
C GLY A 262 11.17 38.07 -22.56
N ASN A 263 10.11 38.43 -21.82
CA ASN A 263 9.36 37.46 -21.03
C ASN A 263 8.40 36.69 -21.93
N VAL A 264 8.35 35.38 -21.76
CA VAL A 264 7.36 34.51 -22.36
C VAL A 264 6.03 34.71 -21.65
N THR A 265 4.97 34.96 -22.39
CA THR A 265 3.59 34.94 -21.90
C THR A 265 2.91 33.68 -22.40
N ILE A 266 2.13 33.03 -21.54
CA ILE A 266 1.29 31.90 -21.91
C ILE A 266 -0.17 32.22 -21.59
N THR A 267 -1.05 32.07 -22.56
CA THR A 267 -2.50 32.16 -22.36
C THR A 267 -3.07 30.76 -22.52
N LEU A 268 -3.74 30.27 -21.48
CA LEU A 268 -4.40 28.97 -21.51
C LEU A 268 -5.80 29.12 -22.13
N GLY A 269 -6.20 28.15 -22.94
CA GLY A 269 -7.56 28.04 -23.46
C GLY A 269 -8.61 27.92 -22.36
N ALA A 270 -9.89 28.00 -22.73
CA ALA A 270 -10.98 27.73 -21.81
C ALA A 270 -11.02 26.22 -21.47
N GLY A 271 -11.22 25.90 -20.19
CA GLY A 271 -11.19 24.53 -19.68
C GLY A 271 -12.54 23.80 -19.76
N PRO A 272 -12.67 22.65 -19.07
CA PRO A 272 -11.79 22.15 -18.01
C PRO A 272 -10.54 21.42 -18.53
N TYR A 273 -9.39 21.67 -17.89
CA TYR A 273 -8.17 20.88 -18.09
C TYR A 273 -7.72 20.23 -16.78
N TYR A 274 -7.23 18.99 -16.86
CA TYR A 274 -6.68 18.26 -15.72
C TYR A 274 -5.18 18.03 -15.91
N VAL A 275 -4.36 18.73 -15.14
CA VAL A 275 -2.91 18.78 -15.34
C VAL A 275 -2.24 18.47 -14.00
N GLY A 276 -1.53 17.35 -13.89
CA GLY A 276 -0.75 17.09 -12.68
C GLY A 276 0.60 17.81 -12.72
N GLN A 277 1.10 18.21 -11.55
CA GLN A 277 2.40 18.85 -11.39
C GLN A 277 3.54 17.83 -11.63
N PRO A 278 4.56 18.15 -12.45
CA PRO A 278 5.76 17.32 -12.56
C PRO A 278 6.48 17.18 -11.22
N VAL A 279 6.94 15.96 -10.92
CA VAL A 279 7.63 15.66 -9.66
C VAL A 279 9.15 15.79 -9.81
N ARG A 280 9.84 16.08 -8.70
CA ARG A 280 11.31 16.20 -8.63
C ARG A 280 11.91 17.32 -9.48
N THR A 281 11.14 18.36 -9.81
CA THR A 281 11.66 19.53 -10.50
C THR A 281 12.71 20.24 -9.64
N ASN A 282 13.78 20.72 -10.28
CA ASN A 282 14.82 21.51 -9.63
C ASN A 282 14.21 22.82 -9.11
N GLY A 283 14.71 23.31 -7.98
CA GLY A 283 14.35 24.63 -7.43
C GLY A 283 14.54 25.80 -8.41
N LYS A 284 15.38 25.66 -9.44
CA LYS A 284 15.55 26.64 -10.52
C LYS A 284 14.32 26.80 -11.42
N VAL A 285 13.51 25.74 -11.58
CA VAL A 285 12.26 25.75 -12.38
C VAL A 285 11.10 26.37 -11.60
N LYS A 286 11.17 26.35 -10.27
CA LYS A 286 10.12 26.84 -9.34
C LYS A 286 9.48 28.17 -9.73
N PRO A 287 10.21 29.21 -10.19
CA PRO A 287 9.59 30.50 -10.56
C PRO A 287 8.52 30.40 -11.65
N PHE A 288 8.50 29.32 -12.44
CA PHE A 288 7.56 29.10 -13.53
C PHE A 288 6.42 28.12 -13.17
N LEU A 289 6.46 27.52 -11.97
CA LEU A 289 5.48 26.53 -11.51
C LEU A 289 4.30 27.20 -10.77
N PHE A 290 3.57 28.08 -11.44
CA PHE A 290 2.41 28.75 -10.84
C PHE A 290 1.37 27.74 -10.35
N ALA A 291 0.83 27.93 -9.14
CA ALA A 291 -0.09 26.98 -8.51
C ALA A 291 -1.35 26.72 -9.34
N ASP A 292 -1.87 27.76 -10.01
CA ASP A 292 -3.07 27.68 -10.84
C ASP A 292 -2.90 26.80 -12.10
N LEU A 293 -1.68 26.41 -12.46
CA LEU A 293 -1.41 25.51 -13.58
C LEU A 293 -1.67 24.04 -13.26
N TRP A 294 -1.90 23.70 -11.98
CA TRP A 294 -1.93 22.30 -11.53
C TRP A 294 -3.28 21.93 -10.92
N SER A 295 -3.76 20.75 -11.28
CA SER A 295 -4.96 20.14 -10.74
C SER A 295 -4.79 19.89 -9.26
N ARG A 296 -5.85 20.22 -8.53
CA ARG A 296 -5.96 19.96 -7.10
C ARG A 296 -6.77 18.68 -6.86
N PRO A 297 -6.65 18.05 -5.70
CA PRO A 297 -7.48 16.91 -5.31
C PRO A 297 -8.95 17.32 -5.26
N SER A 298 -9.85 16.36 -5.43
CA SER A 298 -11.27 16.59 -5.31
C SER A 298 -11.67 16.99 -3.89
N ASP A 299 -12.81 17.67 -3.78
CA ASP A 299 -13.34 18.13 -2.49
C ASP A 299 -13.59 16.98 -1.51
N TYR A 300 -13.90 15.78 -2.01
CA TYR A 300 -14.04 14.57 -1.20
C TYR A 300 -12.76 14.24 -0.41
N ILE A 301 -11.59 14.47 -1.00
CA ILE A 301 -10.31 14.17 -0.35
C ILE A 301 -9.92 15.28 0.62
N VAL A 302 -10.12 16.53 0.22
CA VAL A 302 -9.74 17.70 1.03
C VAL A 302 -10.83 18.13 2.01
N GLN A 303 -11.82 17.27 2.23
CA GLN A 303 -12.90 17.48 3.17
C GLN A 303 -12.36 17.49 4.60
N LYS A 304 -12.59 18.60 5.32
CA LYS A 304 -12.29 18.68 6.76
C LYS A 304 -13.25 17.83 7.57
N LYS A 305 -12.83 17.47 8.77
CA LYS A 305 -13.72 16.99 9.82
C LYS A 305 -14.80 18.02 10.17
N ASN A 306 -15.94 17.54 10.69
CA ASN A 306 -17.03 18.35 11.27
C ASN A 306 -17.77 19.32 10.33
N GLU A 307 -17.77 19.05 9.03
CA GLU A 307 -18.48 19.85 8.01
C GLU A 307 -19.75 19.16 7.48
N GLY A 308 -20.21 18.09 8.14
CA GLY A 308 -21.39 17.33 7.72
C GLY A 308 -21.27 16.61 6.37
N LYS A 309 -20.04 16.45 5.85
CA LYS A 309 -19.75 15.82 4.56
C LYS A 309 -18.91 14.55 4.74
N PRO A 310 -19.05 13.54 3.85
CA PRO A 310 -18.26 12.31 3.92
C PRO A 310 -16.76 12.58 3.82
N ILE A 311 -15.97 11.85 4.59
CA ILE A 311 -14.51 11.87 4.54
C ILE A 311 -14.03 10.55 3.95
N ALA A 312 -13.02 10.61 3.08
CA ALA A 312 -12.40 9.42 2.54
C ALA A 312 -11.90 8.48 3.66
N PRO A 313 -12.31 7.20 3.68
CA PRO A 313 -11.85 6.27 4.71
C PRO A 313 -10.36 5.96 4.53
N GLN A 314 -9.73 5.44 5.58
CA GLN A 314 -8.38 4.90 5.47
C GLN A 314 -8.46 3.51 4.84
N ILE A 315 -7.68 3.29 3.78
CA ILE A 315 -7.58 1.98 3.15
C ILE A 315 -6.63 1.09 3.95
N VAL A 316 -7.07 -0.11 4.32
CA VAL A 316 -6.19 -1.19 4.81
C VAL A 316 -5.96 -2.19 3.69
N HIS A 317 -7.06 -2.70 3.10
CA HIS A 317 -7.03 -3.57 1.93
C HIS A 317 -8.36 -3.45 1.16
N THR A 318 -8.34 -3.68 -0.15
CA THR A 318 -9.55 -3.59 -0.98
C THR A 318 -9.73 -4.87 -1.81
N ALA A 319 -10.96 -5.13 -2.20
CA ALA A 319 -11.28 -6.13 -3.21
C ALA A 319 -10.53 -5.87 -4.53
N ALA A 320 -10.34 -4.58 -4.86
CA ALA A 320 -9.56 -4.17 -6.02
C ALA A 320 -8.13 -4.72 -5.96
N GLU A 321 -7.44 -4.52 -4.84
CA GLU A 321 -6.09 -5.03 -4.64
C GLU A 321 -6.05 -6.56 -4.69
N SER A 322 -6.96 -7.26 -4.00
CA SER A 322 -7.00 -8.73 -4.03
C SER A 322 -7.09 -9.26 -5.47
N HIS A 323 -7.95 -8.65 -6.28
CA HIS A 323 -8.07 -8.99 -7.69
C HIS A 323 -6.82 -8.67 -8.52
N PHE A 324 -6.18 -7.51 -8.29
CA PHE A 324 -4.94 -7.20 -8.98
C PHE A 324 -3.78 -8.13 -8.59
N LEU A 325 -3.70 -8.56 -7.33
CA LEU A 325 -2.71 -9.53 -6.87
C LEU A 325 -2.93 -10.90 -7.52
N LEU A 326 -4.18 -11.36 -7.64
CA LEU A 326 -4.50 -12.58 -8.38
C LEU A 326 -4.13 -12.46 -9.86
N ALA A 327 -4.46 -11.33 -10.51
CA ALA A 327 -4.05 -11.09 -11.89
C ALA A 327 -2.51 -11.12 -12.06
N GLN A 328 -1.79 -10.48 -11.14
CA GLN A 328 -0.31 -10.49 -11.12
C GLN A 328 0.24 -11.90 -10.97
N ALA A 329 -0.26 -12.67 -10.00
CA ALA A 329 0.17 -14.05 -9.77
C ALA A 329 -0.06 -14.94 -11.01
N THR A 330 -1.18 -14.75 -11.71
CA THR A 330 -1.48 -15.48 -12.94
C THR A 330 -0.59 -15.08 -14.11
N VAL A 331 -0.31 -13.78 -14.28
CA VAL A 331 0.64 -13.29 -15.32
C VAL A 331 2.06 -13.78 -15.07
N LEU A 332 2.48 -13.89 -13.81
CA LEU A 332 3.76 -14.45 -13.41
C LEU A 332 3.84 -15.98 -13.59
N GLY A 333 2.71 -16.65 -13.89
CA GLY A 333 2.65 -18.10 -14.05
C GLY A 333 2.68 -18.90 -12.74
N VAL A 334 2.55 -18.22 -11.59
CA VAL A 334 2.52 -18.86 -10.26
C VAL A 334 1.12 -19.41 -9.96
N LEU A 335 0.09 -18.75 -10.48
CA LEU A 335 -1.31 -19.18 -10.39
C LEU A 335 -1.82 -19.52 -11.79
N ALA A 336 -2.63 -20.58 -11.89
CA ALA A 336 -3.37 -20.88 -13.11
C ALA A 336 -4.71 -20.12 -13.13
N GLY A 337 -5.20 -19.72 -14.30
CA GLY A 337 -6.53 -19.13 -14.45
C GLY A 337 -6.56 -17.96 -15.43
N ASP A 338 -7.61 -17.15 -15.31
CA ASP A 338 -7.84 -16.00 -16.17
C ASP A 338 -7.42 -14.68 -15.51
N ALA A 339 -6.24 -14.19 -15.90
CA ALA A 339 -5.70 -12.92 -15.41
C ALA A 339 -6.53 -11.70 -15.85
N GLU A 340 -7.15 -11.75 -17.04
CA GLU A 340 -7.95 -10.64 -17.59
C GLU A 340 -9.17 -10.39 -16.70
N THR A 341 -9.90 -11.46 -16.37
CA THR A 341 -11.08 -11.37 -15.51
C THR A 341 -10.73 -10.79 -14.14
N HIS A 342 -9.64 -11.22 -13.52
CA HIS A 342 -9.19 -10.64 -12.25
C HIS A 342 -8.79 -9.16 -12.42
N TYR A 343 -8.06 -8.82 -13.48
CA TYR A 343 -7.66 -7.44 -13.75
C TYR A 343 -8.86 -6.49 -13.91
N GLN A 344 -9.86 -6.88 -14.72
CA GLN A 344 -11.07 -6.10 -14.94
C GLN A 344 -11.95 -6.00 -13.68
N ASN A 345 -12.04 -7.07 -12.89
CA ASN A 345 -12.71 -7.01 -11.58
C ASN A 345 -11.99 -6.04 -10.62
N GLY A 346 -10.66 -6.05 -10.62
CA GLY A 346 -9.86 -5.09 -9.86
C GLY A 346 -10.17 -3.64 -10.22
N ILE A 347 -10.24 -3.34 -11.53
CA ILE A 347 -10.63 -2.02 -12.04
C ILE A 347 -12.04 -1.65 -11.57
N LYS A 348 -13.01 -2.56 -11.71
CA LYS A 348 -14.40 -2.33 -11.32
C LYS A 348 -14.52 -2.00 -9.82
N HIS A 349 -13.87 -2.78 -8.96
CA HIS A 349 -13.85 -2.52 -7.52
C HIS A 349 -13.13 -1.21 -7.17
N SER A 350 -12.03 -0.89 -7.85
CA SER A 350 -11.34 0.40 -7.68
C SER A 350 -12.25 1.56 -8.08
N MET A 351 -13.00 1.45 -9.17
CA MET A 351 -13.93 2.48 -9.64
C MET A 351 -15.10 2.70 -8.67
N ARG A 352 -15.65 1.62 -8.10
CA ARG A 352 -16.73 1.69 -7.09
C ARG A 352 -16.33 2.49 -5.85
N MET A 353 -15.08 2.38 -5.39
CA MET A 353 -14.55 3.16 -4.27
C MET A 353 -14.63 4.68 -4.50
N TRP A 354 -14.71 5.12 -5.75
CA TRP A 354 -14.84 6.53 -6.14
C TRP A 354 -16.26 6.91 -6.61
N GLY A 355 -17.24 6.02 -6.38
CA GLY A 355 -18.62 6.25 -6.77
C GLY A 355 -18.86 6.25 -8.28
N VAL A 356 -17.99 5.59 -9.05
CA VAL A 356 -18.22 5.32 -10.48
C VAL A 356 -19.24 4.18 -10.58
N THR A 357 -20.21 4.31 -11.50
CA THR A 357 -21.26 3.31 -11.66
C THR A 357 -20.72 2.05 -12.35
N ASP A 358 -21.39 0.91 -12.13
CA ASP A 358 -21.05 -0.34 -12.83
C ASP A 358 -21.16 -0.21 -14.37
N ALA A 359 -22.05 0.65 -14.85
CA ALA A 359 -22.24 0.92 -16.28
C ALA A 359 -21.10 1.73 -16.88
N ASP A 360 -20.64 2.78 -16.19
CA ASP A 360 -19.48 3.58 -16.61
C ASP A 360 -18.20 2.74 -16.55
N ALA A 361 -18.05 1.92 -15.51
CA ALA A 361 -16.94 0.98 -15.40
C ALA A 361 -16.93 -0.04 -16.55
N ALA A 362 -18.09 -0.59 -16.92
CA ALA A 362 -18.21 -1.49 -18.06
C ALA A 362 -17.87 -0.79 -19.39
N THR A 363 -18.27 0.47 -19.55
CA THR A 363 -17.93 1.29 -20.72
C THR A 363 -16.42 1.53 -20.82
N TYR A 364 -15.76 1.89 -19.73
CA TYR A 364 -14.30 2.01 -19.68
C TYR A 364 -13.62 0.68 -20.01
N ILE A 365 -14.07 -0.42 -19.38
CA ILE A 365 -13.51 -1.75 -19.62
C ILE A 365 -13.65 -2.17 -21.08
N ALA A 366 -14.75 -1.81 -21.75
CA ALA A 366 -14.98 -2.16 -23.15
C ALA A 366 -14.04 -1.42 -24.11
N ASN A 367 -13.78 -0.14 -23.85
CA ASN A 367 -13.21 0.77 -24.86
C ASN A 367 -11.73 1.14 -24.64
N GLU A 368 -11.23 1.08 -23.40
CA GLU A 368 -9.94 1.68 -23.06
C GLU A 368 -8.81 0.65 -23.04
N ALA A 369 -7.68 0.95 -23.70
CA ALA A 369 -6.55 0.03 -23.82
C ALA A 369 -5.91 -0.30 -22.46
N MET A 370 -5.92 0.65 -21.53
CA MET A 370 -5.48 0.42 -20.15
C MET A 370 -6.41 -0.54 -19.39
N ALA A 371 -7.63 -0.80 -19.87
CA ALA A 371 -8.54 -1.76 -19.24
C ALA A 371 -8.39 -3.19 -19.77
N LYS A 372 -7.53 -3.42 -20.77
CA LYS A 372 -7.24 -4.73 -21.37
C LYS A 372 -5.87 -5.23 -20.92
N LEU A 373 -5.76 -6.48 -20.50
CA LEU A 373 -4.51 -7.12 -20.09
C LEU A 373 -3.83 -7.87 -21.25
N ASP A 374 -3.59 -7.13 -22.34
CA ASP A 374 -2.87 -7.59 -23.54
C ASP A 374 -1.38 -7.22 -23.55
N GLY A 375 -0.65 -7.66 -24.58
CA GLY A 375 0.78 -7.39 -24.76
C GLY A 375 1.70 -8.48 -24.18
N THR A 376 2.97 -8.13 -24.04
CA THR A 376 4.01 -8.96 -23.39
C THR A 376 3.74 -9.12 -21.90
N THR A 377 4.35 -10.11 -21.25
CA THR A 377 4.28 -10.29 -19.79
C THR A 377 4.62 -9.01 -19.04
N GLU A 378 5.67 -8.30 -19.46
CA GLU A 378 6.09 -7.05 -18.81
C GLU A 378 5.03 -5.94 -18.97
N GLN A 379 4.45 -5.78 -20.16
CA GLN A 379 3.39 -4.80 -20.40
C GLN A 379 2.14 -5.10 -19.56
N LYS A 380 1.79 -6.39 -19.38
CA LYS A 380 0.69 -6.79 -18.49
C LYS A 380 0.99 -6.46 -17.03
N LEU A 381 2.21 -6.72 -16.56
CA LEU A 381 2.65 -6.37 -15.21
C LEU A 381 2.65 -4.86 -14.98
N GLU A 382 3.08 -4.06 -15.96
CA GLU A 382 3.01 -2.60 -15.90
C GLU A 382 1.55 -2.11 -15.76
N LYS A 383 0.63 -2.66 -16.56
CA LYS A 383 -0.81 -2.32 -16.50
C LYS A 383 -1.39 -2.64 -15.12
N ILE A 384 -1.12 -3.83 -14.58
CA ILE A 384 -1.55 -4.24 -13.24
C ILE A 384 -0.97 -3.31 -12.17
N ALA A 385 0.34 -3.08 -12.18
CA ALA A 385 1.01 -2.21 -11.20
C ALA A 385 0.48 -0.77 -11.26
N THR A 386 0.22 -0.25 -12.46
CA THR A 386 -0.34 1.09 -12.64
C THR A 386 -1.75 1.19 -12.08
N GLN A 387 -2.63 0.21 -12.33
CA GLN A 387 -3.98 0.20 -11.76
C GLN A 387 -3.97 0.02 -10.23
N ARG A 388 -3.07 -0.81 -9.68
CA ARG A 388 -2.84 -0.92 -8.23
C ARG A 388 -2.43 0.42 -7.63
N TRP A 389 -1.47 1.10 -8.27
CA TRP A 389 -1.02 2.42 -7.83
C TRP A 389 -2.13 3.47 -7.85
N VAL A 390 -2.97 3.49 -8.89
CA VAL A 390 -4.16 4.37 -8.96
C VAL A 390 -5.17 4.03 -7.85
N ALA A 391 -5.41 2.74 -7.59
CA ALA A 391 -6.31 2.31 -6.52
C ALA A 391 -5.84 2.74 -5.12
N TYR A 392 -4.53 2.92 -4.94
CA TYR A 392 -3.90 3.39 -3.69
C TYR A 392 -3.69 4.90 -3.60
N TYR A 393 -4.39 5.71 -4.40
CA TYR A 393 -4.21 7.17 -4.38
C TYR A 393 -4.28 7.79 -2.96
N THR A 394 -5.18 7.33 -2.10
CA THR A 394 -5.32 7.83 -0.72
C THR A 394 -4.50 7.05 0.32
N GLU A 395 -3.71 6.06 -0.10
CA GLU A 395 -2.81 5.27 0.75
C GLU A 395 -1.39 5.21 0.14
N GLY A 396 -0.65 6.30 0.37
CA GLY A 396 0.63 6.56 -0.27
C GLY A 396 1.76 5.60 0.13
N TYR A 397 1.71 4.96 1.29
CA TYR A 397 2.78 4.03 1.69
C TYR A 397 2.76 2.78 0.82
N GLU A 398 1.55 2.26 0.56
CA GLU A 398 1.39 1.09 -0.30
C GLU A 398 1.56 1.47 -1.77
N ALA A 399 1.09 2.64 -2.22
CA ALA A 399 1.40 3.14 -3.56
C ALA A 399 2.91 3.25 -3.80
N TRP A 400 3.68 3.74 -2.82
CA TRP A 400 5.14 3.79 -2.89
C TRP A 400 5.78 2.40 -2.85
N ALA A 401 5.19 1.44 -2.11
CA ALA A 401 5.64 0.06 -2.15
C ALA A 401 5.45 -0.58 -3.52
N VAL A 402 4.31 -0.37 -4.19
CA VAL A 402 4.04 -0.87 -5.55
C VAL A 402 5.10 -0.38 -6.55
N VAL A 403 5.45 0.91 -6.53
CA VAL A 403 6.47 1.45 -7.46
C VAL A 403 7.85 0.83 -7.22
N ARG A 404 8.22 0.56 -5.96
CA ARG A 404 9.51 -0.06 -5.63
C ARG A 404 9.53 -1.56 -5.92
N ASP A 405 8.40 -2.23 -5.75
CA ASP A 405 8.21 -3.67 -5.99
C ASP A 405 8.19 -3.99 -7.48
N THR A 406 7.64 -3.08 -8.29
CA THR A 406 7.38 -3.36 -9.71
C THR A 406 8.23 -2.53 -10.66
N GLY A 407 8.74 -1.36 -10.23
CA GLY A 407 9.30 -0.34 -11.10
C GLY A 407 8.26 0.59 -11.73
N TYR A 408 6.96 0.29 -11.58
CA TYR A 408 5.86 0.97 -12.26
C TYR A 408 4.84 1.62 -11.30
N PRO A 409 4.17 2.70 -11.74
CA PRO A 409 4.42 3.41 -13.00
C PRO A 409 5.74 4.19 -13.01
N VAL A 410 6.27 4.50 -14.20
CA VAL A 410 7.31 5.53 -14.33
C VAL A 410 6.68 6.91 -14.11
N VAL A 411 7.19 7.66 -13.13
CA VAL A 411 6.59 8.93 -12.68
C VAL A 411 7.37 10.17 -13.08
N TYR A 412 8.61 10.02 -13.55
CA TYR A 412 9.44 11.15 -13.99
C TYR A 412 9.19 11.48 -15.46
N LYS A 413 8.86 12.76 -15.73
CA LYS A 413 8.73 13.28 -17.11
C LYS A 413 10.10 13.28 -17.80
N ASN A 414 10.10 13.27 -19.13
CA ASN A 414 11.32 13.59 -19.87
C ASN A 414 11.72 15.05 -19.64
N ALA A 415 13.02 15.37 -19.78
CA ALA A 415 13.54 16.72 -19.56
C ALA A 415 12.96 17.77 -20.53
N ASN A 416 12.40 17.34 -21.67
CA ASN A 416 11.70 18.23 -22.60
C ASN A 416 10.25 18.56 -22.20
N GLY A 417 9.74 17.98 -21.11
CA GLY A 417 8.37 18.19 -20.60
C GLY A 417 7.31 17.27 -21.20
N THR A 418 7.62 16.43 -22.18
CA THR A 418 6.63 15.56 -22.86
C THR A 418 6.85 14.09 -22.54
N GLY A 419 5.78 13.35 -22.23
CA GLY A 419 5.89 11.92 -21.93
C GLY A 419 6.78 11.60 -20.71
N TYR A 420 7.05 10.32 -20.48
CA TYR A 420 7.78 9.84 -19.31
C TYR A 420 9.11 9.20 -19.71
N ASN A 421 10.06 9.19 -18.77
CA ASN A 421 11.28 8.40 -18.91
C ASN A 421 10.94 6.91 -19.06
N THR A 422 11.92 6.12 -19.50
CA THR A 422 11.79 4.66 -19.58
C THR A 422 11.93 3.99 -18.20
N THR A 423 12.57 4.65 -17.25
CA THR A 423 12.77 4.18 -15.87
C THR A 423 12.54 5.31 -14.87
N ASN A 424 12.33 4.95 -13.61
CA ASN A 424 12.25 5.90 -12.50
C ASN A 424 13.65 6.42 -12.09
N THR A 425 14.37 7.03 -13.03
CA THR A 425 15.63 7.74 -12.80
C THR A 425 15.68 8.98 -13.69
N VAL A 426 16.32 10.06 -13.22
CA VAL A 426 16.56 11.29 -13.98
C VAL A 426 18.05 11.64 -13.94
N SER A 427 18.56 12.31 -14.98
CA SER A 427 19.98 12.70 -15.05
C SER A 427 20.19 14.17 -15.43
N ASP A 428 19.16 14.85 -15.93
CA ASP A 428 19.21 16.27 -16.28
C ASP A 428 19.07 17.13 -15.02
N SER A 429 20.19 17.65 -14.52
CA SER A 429 20.22 18.51 -13.33
C SER A 429 19.68 19.93 -13.54
N ASP A 430 19.45 20.34 -14.79
CA ASP A 430 18.87 21.65 -15.10
C ASP A 430 17.35 21.63 -14.94
N ILE A 431 16.71 20.49 -15.22
CA ILE A 431 15.27 20.28 -15.00
C ILE A 431 14.97 19.65 -13.65
N PHE A 432 15.76 18.67 -13.22
CA PHE A 432 15.45 17.84 -12.05
C PHE A 432 16.44 18.04 -10.89
N GLU A 433 15.93 17.88 -9.67
CA GLU A 433 16.77 17.81 -8.49
C GLU A 433 17.35 16.40 -8.35
N LEU A 434 18.64 16.24 -8.68
CA LEU A 434 19.30 14.94 -8.55
C LEU A 434 19.48 14.56 -7.08
N GLY A 435 19.89 15.52 -6.25
CA GLY A 435 20.17 15.36 -4.82
C GLY A 435 21.16 14.23 -4.50
N ASN A 436 21.21 13.82 -3.23
CA ASN A 436 22.04 12.69 -2.76
C ASN A 436 21.62 11.33 -3.34
N LEU A 437 20.50 11.30 -4.03
CA LEU A 437 19.98 10.15 -4.75
C LEU A 437 20.56 10.02 -6.16
N ASN A 438 21.32 11.02 -6.64
CA ASN A 438 21.81 11.11 -8.01
C ASN A 438 20.71 10.82 -9.05
N GLY A 439 19.51 11.37 -8.82
CA GLY A 439 18.37 11.20 -9.71
C GLY A 439 17.61 9.87 -9.57
N ALA A 440 18.09 8.91 -8.78
CA ALA A 440 17.41 7.63 -8.54
C ALA A 440 16.13 7.80 -7.71
N TYR A 441 15.09 7.03 -8.00
CA TYR A 441 13.86 7.00 -7.20
C TYR A 441 14.14 6.56 -5.75
N PRO A 442 13.52 7.19 -4.74
CA PRO A 442 13.72 6.81 -3.34
C PRO A 442 13.18 5.40 -3.08
N GLN A 443 14.04 4.53 -2.58
CA GLN A 443 13.78 3.11 -2.31
C GLN A 443 13.49 2.82 -0.83
N ARG A 444 14.00 3.66 0.07
CA ARG A 444 13.82 3.55 1.52
C ARG A 444 13.93 4.89 2.22
N MET A 445 13.55 4.92 3.49
CA MET A 445 13.94 5.99 4.41
C MET A 445 15.31 5.66 5.02
N ARG A 446 16.03 6.69 5.46
CA ARG A 446 17.27 6.52 6.23
C ARG A 446 16.94 6.24 7.69
N TYR A 447 17.88 5.63 8.42
CA TYR A 447 17.74 5.56 9.87
C TYR A 447 17.74 6.97 10.48
N GLY A 448 16.99 7.13 11.57
CA GLY A 448 17.05 8.35 12.36
C GLY A 448 18.39 8.49 13.08
N SER A 449 18.79 9.71 13.41
CA SER A 449 20.05 9.98 14.12
C SER A 449 20.18 9.22 15.45
N GLY A 450 19.04 8.89 16.09
CA GLY A 450 19.02 8.07 17.30
C GLY A 450 19.61 6.67 17.14
N ALA A 451 19.53 6.06 15.95
CA ALA A 451 20.10 4.75 15.69
C ALA A 451 21.64 4.80 15.79
N TYR A 452 22.27 5.77 15.12
CA TYR A 452 23.72 5.99 15.21
C TYR A 452 24.16 6.44 16.60
N ASN A 453 23.43 7.35 17.24
CA ASN A 453 23.86 7.92 18.52
C ASN A 453 23.70 6.96 19.71
N LYS A 454 22.78 5.98 19.63
CA LYS A 454 22.45 5.09 20.76
C LYS A 454 22.71 3.61 20.48
N ASN A 455 22.89 3.23 19.21
CA ASN A 455 23.06 1.85 18.77
C ASN A 455 24.00 1.75 17.56
N GLU A 456 25.13 2.46 17.63
CA GLU A 456 26.05 2.61 16.50
C GLU A 456 26.50 1.27 15.93
N ALA A 457 26.99 0.36 16.78
CA ALA A 457 27.57 -0.91 16.34
C ALA A 457 26.60 -1.74 15.47
N ASN A 458 25.33 -1.83 15.86
CA ASN A 458 24.34 -2.59 15.08
C ASN A 458 23.87 -1.79 13.88
N THR A 459 23.75 -0.47 13.99
CA THR A 459 23.44 0.36 12.80
C THR A 459 24.52 0.22 11.72
N LEU A 460 25.80 0.12 12.11
CA LEU A 460 26.90 -0.12 11.18
C LEU A 460 26.90 -1.55 10.63
N ALA A 461 26.55 -2.55 11.44
CA ALA A 461 26.35 -3.92 10.96
C ALA A 461 25.22 -3.99 9.91
N ALA A 462 24.12 -3.27 10.13
CA ALA A 462 23.01 -3.12 9.20
C ALA A 462 23.48 -2.63 7.83
N ASN A 463 24.23 -1.54 7.86
CA ASN A 463 24.74 -0.86 6.68
C ASN A 463 25.75 -1.73 5.92
N ALA A 464 26.52 -2.56 6.63
CA ALA A 464 27.39 -3.53 5.99
C ALA A 464 26.60 -4.62 5.26
N ALA A 465 25.47 -5.07 5.81
CA ALA A 465 24.63 -6.12 5.20
C ALA A 465 23.73 -5.61 4.07
N GLN A 466 23.12 -4.43 4.22
CA GLN A 466 22.12 -3.90 3.28
C GLN A 466 22.68 -2.90 2.26
N GLY A 467 23.92 -2.45 2.46
CA GLY A 467 24.50 -1.30 1.76
C GLY A 467 24.33 0.03 2.51
N ALA A 468 24.90 1.09 1.93
CA ALA A 468 24.94 2.42 2.55
C ALA A 468 23.55 2.95 2.96
N ASP A 469 23.46 3.67 4.07
CA ASP A 469 22.20 4.27 4.55
C ASP A 469 21.84 5.54 3.77
N VAL A 470 21.51 5.34 2.50
CA VAL A 470 21.01 6.38 1.59
C VAL A 470 19.65 5.97 1.06
N GLN A 471 18.83 6.95 0.70
CA GLN A 471 17.47 6.70 0.22
C GLN A 471 17.43 5.91 -1.11
N ALA A 472 18.55 5.83 -1.84
CA ALA A 472 18.67 5.09 -3.10
C ALA A 472 18.91 3.58 -2.90
N THR A 473 19.32 3.16 -1.70
CA THR A 473 19.61 1.76 -1.41
C THR A 473 18.31 0.94 -1.43
N LYS A 474 18.27 -0.06 -2.31
CA LYS A 474 17.10 -0.93 -2.49
C LYS A 474 16.88 -1.80 -1.25
N LEU A 475 15.62 -2.00 -0.89
CA LEU A 475 15.25 -3.05 0.06
C LEU A 475 15.37 -4.41 -0.62
N TRP A 476 15.51 -5.47 0.17
CA TRP A 476 15.75 -6.83 -0.33
C TRP A 476 14.70 -7.32 -1.35
N TRP A 477 13.47 -6.81 -1.27
CA TRP A 477 12.35 -7.13 -2.16
C TRP A 477 12.13 -6.13 -3.31
N ALA A 478 12.82 -4.99 -3.31
CA ALA A 478 12.60 -3.93 -4.30
C ALA A 478 13.36 -4.23 -5.61
N LYS A 479 12.75 -3.89 -6.75
CA LYS A 479 13.31 -4.11 -8.09
C LYS A 479 14.32 -3.07 -8.53
#